data_AF-A0A816UA52-F1
#
_entry.id   AF-A0A816UA52-F1
#
_cell.length_a   1.000
_cell.length_b   1.000
_cell.length_c   1.000
_cell.angle_alpha   90.00
_cell.angle_beta   90.00
_cell.angle_gamma   90.00
#
_symmetry.space_group_name_H-M   'P 1'
#
loop_
_entity.id
_entity.type
_entity.pdbx_description
1 polymer ?
#
loop_
_entity_poly.entity_id
_entity_poly.type
_entity_poly.pdbx_seq_one_letter_code
_entity_poly.pdbx_strand_id
1 'polypeptide(L)'
;MTDIDFNCLLEFLFHASVVHLSNKRDYWSKSSRQSMAADAISRDRIMYLCSILHFHDNSIEKDKVEKVQPILEYFNARCRQIVEPENNISIDEQMIP
;
A
#
# COMPACT_ATOMS: atom_id res chain seq x y z
N MET A 1 -10.46 -0.34 -11.37
CA MET A 1 -9.03 -0.01 -11.39
C MET A 1 -8.41 -0.86 -12.48
N THR A 2 -7.61 -0.29 -13.39
CA THR A 2 -6.87 -1.10 -14.38
C THR A 2 -5.56 -1.63 -13.77
N ASP A 3 -4.92 -2.61 -14.40
CA ASP A 3 -3.62 -3.12 -13.92
C ASP A 3 -2.53 -2.03 -13.94
N ILE A 4 -2.56 -1.15 -14.93
CA ILE A 4 -1.65 0.01 -15.03
C ILE A 4 -1.87 0.95 -13.85
N ASP A 5 -3.13 1.28 -13.54
CA ASP A 5 -3.45 2.11 -12.37
C ASP A 5 -2.91 1.48 -11.08
N PHE A 6 -3.11 0.17 -10.92
CA PHE A 6 -2.70 -0.55 -9.72
C PHE A 6 -1.17 -0.56 -9.58
N ASN A 7 -0.44 -0.81 -10.68
CA ASN A 7 1.01 -0.78 -10.67
C ASN A 7 1.55 0.63 -10.36
N CYS A 8 1.01 1.68 -10.98
CA CYS A 8 1.41 3.07 -10.65
C CYS A 8 1.10 3.43 -9.20
N LEU A 9 0.00 2.92 -8.63
CA LEU A 9 -0.33 3.09 -7.21
C LEU A 9 0.72 2.41 -6.32
N LEU A 10 1.08 1.15 -6.62
CA LEU A 10 2.11 0.43 -5.86
C LEU A 10 3.46 1.16 -5.95
N GLU A 11 3.89 1.55 -7.15
CA GLU A 11 5.12 2.31 -7.37
C GLU A 11 5.14 3.61 -6.55
N PHE A 12 4.04 4.36 -6.55
CA PHE A 12 3.91 5.57 -5.73
C PHE A 12 4.02 5.25 -4.24
N LEU A 13 3.35 4.21 -3.74
CA LEU A 13 3.38 3.83 -2.32
C LEU A 13 4.78 3.40 -1.87
N PHE A 14 5.51 2.65 -2.71
CA PHE A 14 6.90 2.28 -2.45
C PHE A 14 7.84 3.49 -2.47
N HIS A 15 7.67 4.40 -3.44
CA HIS A 15 8.46 5.62 -3.46
C HIS A 15 8.18 6.49 -2.21
N ALA A 16 6.91 6.61 -1.83
CA ALA A 16 6.47 7.39 -0.70
C ALA A 16 6.88 6.81 0.67
N SER A 17 7.23 5.51 0.74
CA SER A 17 7.78 4.91 1.96
C SER A 17 9.26 5.22 2.16
N VAL A 18 9.97 5.60 1.08
CA VAL A 18 11.38 5.99 1.13
C VAL A 18 11.52 7.50 1.25
N VAL A 19 10.78 8.27 0.44
CA VAL A 19 10.83 9.73 0.41
C VAL A 19 9.59 10.29 1.09
N HIS A 20 9.59 10.34 2.42
CA HIS A 20 8.43 10.80 3.17
C HIS A 20 8.21 12.32 3.07
N LEU A 21 7.02 12.71 2.61
CA LEU A 21 6.49 14.08 2.68
C LEU A 21 5.23 14.09 3.56
N SER A 22 5.04 15.17 4.34
CA SER A 22 3.93 15.29 5.29
C SER A 22 2.55 15.18 4.63
N ASN A 23 2.40 15.68 3.40
CA ASN A 23 1.17 15.54 2.63
C ASN A 23 1.45 14.81 1.31
N LYS A 24 0.64 13.80 0.99
CA LYS A 24 0.73 13.05 -0.28
C LYS A 24 0.59 13.96 -1.52
N ARG A 25 -0.07 15.11 -1.41
CA ARG A 25 -0.19 16.07 -2.52
C ARG A 25 1.12 16.79 -2.84
N ASP A 26 2.05 16.83 -1.88
CA ASP A 26 3.28 17.61 -2.01
C ASP A 26 4.26 17.01 -3.02
N TYR A 27 4.14 15.71 -3.33
CA TYR A 27 4.93 15.03 -4.37
C TYR A 27 4.74 15.68 -5.76
N TRP A 28 3.63 16.38 -5.99
CA TRP A 28 3.35 17.13 -7.23
C TRP A 28 3.53 18.65 -7.06
N SER A 29 3.85 19.13 -5.85
CA SER A 29 4.08 20.55 -5.60
C SER A 29 5.35 21.02 -6.31
N LYS A 30 5.46 22.31 -6.64
CA LYS A 30 6.66 22.84 -7.30
C LYS A 30 7.90 22.80 -6.42
N SER A 31 7.75 22.98 -5.11
CA SER A 31 8.86 23.08 -4.15
C SER A 31 9.43 21.74 -3.72
N SER A 32 8.62 20.67 -3.74
CA SER A 32 9.04 19.32 -3.36
C SER A 32 8.70 18.26 -4.42
N ARG A 33 8.61 18.69 -5.69
CA ARG A 33 8.25 17.82 -6.82
C ARG A 33 9.13 16.59 -6.84
N GLN A 34 8.50 15.42 -6.78
CA GLN A 34 9.17 14.14 -7.00
C GLN A 34 8.83 13.68 -8.42
N SER A 35 9.76 13.84 -9.36
CA SER A 35 9.55 13.49 -10.78
C SER A 35 9.12 12.03 -10.96
N MET A 36 9.69 11.10 -10.19
CA MET A 36 9.32 9.68 -10.23
C MET A 36 7.82 9.45 -10.02
N ALA A 37 7.18 10.19 -9.10
CA ALA A 37 5.75 10.13 -8.89
C ALA A 37 4.99 11.02 -9.90
N ALA A 38 5.48 12.24 -10.09
CA ALA A 38 4.72 13.32 -10.71
C ALA A 38 4.73 13.30 -12.24
N ASP A 39 5.63 12.55 -12.86
CA ASP A 39 5.67 12.30 -14.30
C ASP A 39 4.97 10.97 -14.67
N ALA A 40 4.89 10.01 -13.75
CA ALA A 40 4.26 8.71 -13.97
C ALA A 40 2.72 8.79 -13.94
N ILE A 41 2.17 9.58 -13.03
CA ILE A 41 0.71 9.65 -12.81
C ILE A 41 0.30 11.00 -12.22
N SER A 42 -0.90 11.47 -12.55
CA SER A 42 -1.39 12.74 -12.02
C SER A 42 -1.73 12.65 -10.53
N ARG A 43 -1.57 13.77 -9.82
CA ARG A 43 -1.90 13.90 -8.40
C ARG A 43 -3.31 13.41 -8.11
N ASP A 44 -4.27 13.92 -8.86
CA ASP A 44 -5.69 13.67 -8.60
C ASP A 44 -6.05 12.22 -8.92
N ARG A 45 -5.37 11.60 -9.89
CA ARG A 45 -5.52 10.17 -10.16
C ARG A 45 -5.00 9.34 -8.99
N ILE A 46 -3.82 9.61 -8.45
CA ILE A 46 -3.32 8.88 -7.26
C ILE A 46 -4.22 9.08 -6.05
N MET A 47 -4.67 10.31 -5.78
CA MET A 47 -5.58 10.57 -4.65
C MET A 47 -6.88 9.76 -4.80
N TYR A 48 -7.43 9.70 -6.01
CA TYR A 48 -8.61 8.90 -6.31
C TYR A 48 -8.34 7.40 -6.12
N LEU A 49 -7.25 6.87 -6.69
CA LEU A 49 -6.88 5.45 -6.54
C LEU A 49 -6.70 5.04 -5.07
N CYS A 50 -6.05 5.88 -4.26
CA CYS A 50 -5.97 5.67 -2.82
C CYS A 50 -7.34 5.61 -2.14
N SER A 51 -8.31 6.41 -2.59
CA SER A 51 -9.66 6.44 -1.99
C SER A 51 -10.54 5.24 -2.34
N ILE A 52 -10.23 4.54 -3.43
CA ILE A 52 -11.03 3.40 -3.91
C ILE A 52 -10.32 2.05 -3.73
N LEU A 53 -9.16 2.03 -3.06
CA LEU A 53 -8.44 0.79 -2.79
C LEU A 53 -9.17 0.00 -1.69
N HIS A 54 -9.77 -1.12 -2.07
CA HIS A 54 -10.48 -2.03 -1.17
C HIS A 54 -10.00 -3.46 -1.37
N PHE A 55 -9.83 -4.20 -0.27
CA PHE A 55 -9.40 -5.61 -0.28
C PHE A 55 -10.53 -6.58 0.09
N HIS A 56 -11.73 -6.07 0.34
CA HIS A 56 -12.89 -6.86 0.70
C HIS A 56 -14.16 -6.26 0.08
N ASP A 57 -15.20 -7.08 -0.10
CA ASP A 57 -16.50 -6.61 -0.56
C ASP A 57 -17.32 -6.07 0.62
N ASN A 58 -17.56 -4.76 0.60
CA ASN A 58 -18.28 -4.05 1.66
C ASN A 58 -19.76 -4.49 1.79
N SER A 59 -20.32 -5.22 0.81
CA SER A 59 -21.73 -5.66 0.85
C SER A 59 -21.96 -6.89 1.74
N ILE A 60 -20.90 -7.64 2.03
CA ILE A 60 -20.94 -8.89 2.82
C ILE A 60 -20.18 -8.79 4.14
N GLU A 61 -19.54 -7.63 4.39
CA GLU A 61 -18.78 -7.34 5.61
C GLU A 61 -19.67 -7.42 6.85
N LYS A 62 -19.20 -8.18 7.85
CA LYS A 62 -19.80 -8.29 9.18
C LYS A 62 -18.94 -7.62 10.24
N ASP A 63 -17.62 -7.72 10.08
CA ASP A 63 -16.65 -7.22 11.04
C ASP A 63 -15.58 -6.33 10.39
N LYS A 64 -15.10 -5.32 11.14
CA LYS A 64 -14.12 -4.34 10.62
C LYS A 64 -12.80 -4.98 10.18
N VAL A 65 -12.42 -6.10 10.77
CA VAL A 65 -11.17 -6.82 10.45
C VAL A 65 -11.22 -7.44 9.05
N GLU A 66 -12.42 -7.78 8.57
CA GLU A 66 -12.63 -8.43 7.27
C GLU A 66 -12.16 -7.54 6.10
N LYS A 67 -12.10 -6.21 6.29
CA LYS A 67 -11.59 -5.23 5.31
C LYS A 67 -10.17 -5.52 4.84
N VAL A 68 -9.32 -6.02 5.74
CA VAL A 68 -7.89 -6.24 5.49
C VAL A 68 -7.50 -7.72 5.59
N GLN A 69 -8.38 -8.56 6.13
CA GLN A 69 -8.12 -9.99 6.30
C GLN A 69 -7.69 -10.68 4.98
N PRO A 70 -8.33 -10.46 3.82
CA PRO A 70 -7.93 -11.13 2.58
C PRO A 70 -6.48 -10.86 2.17
N ILE A 71 -6.02 -9.61 2.30
CA ILE A 71 -4.65 -9.25 1.93
C ILE A 71 -3.62 -9.77 2.95
N LEU A 72 -3.96 -9.77 4.25
CA LEU A 72 -3.12 -10.35 5.29
C LEU A 72 -2.96 -11.86 5.13
N GLU A 73 -4.06 -12.56 4.85
CA GLU A 73 -4.05 -14.01 4.60
C GLU A 73 -3.21 -14.36 3.37
N TYR A 74 -3.41 -13.62 2.27
CA TYR A 74 -2.61 -13.78 1.05
C TYR A 74 -1.12 -13.56 1.34
N PHE A 75 -0.75 -12.45 1.98
CA PHE A 75 0.64 -12.13 2.27
C PHE A 75 1.29 -13.19 3.17
N ASN A 76 0.63 -13.55 4.27
CA ASN A 76 1.14 -14.57 5.20
C ASN A 76 1.29 -15.94 4.55
N ALA A 77 0.36 -16.33 3.67
CA ALA A 77 0.47 -17.57 2.91
C ALA A 77 1.69 -17.56 1.98
N ARG A 78 1.97 -16.43 1.31
CA ARG A 78 3.16 -16.28 0.45
C ARG A 78 4.46 -16.29 1.27
N CYS A 79 4.53 -15.59 2.40
CA CYS A 79 5.70 -15.62 3.27
C CYS A 79 6.01 -17.04 3.76
N ARG A 80 5.01 -17.81 4.19
CA ARG A 80 5.20 -19.22 4.60
C ARG A 80 5.68 -20.14 3.49
N GLN A 81 5.39 -19.82 2.23
CA GLN A 81 5.84 -20.59 1.07
C GLN A 81 7.28 -20.25 0.66
N ILE A 82 7.72 -19.02 0.91
CA ILE A 82 8.99 -18.48 0.39
C ILE A 82 10.09 -18.51 1.46
N VAL A 83 9.73 -18.29 2.73
CA VAL A 83 10.67 -18.15 3.84
C VAL A 83 10.84 -19.48 4.56
N GLU A 84 12.07 -19.97 4.62
CA GLU A 84 12.45 -21.07 5.50
C GLU A 84 12.83 -20.51 6.88
N PRO A 85 12.19 -20.95 7.98
CA PRO A 85 12.51 -20.46 9.31
C PRO A 85 13.91 -20.87 9.76
N GLU A 86 14.62 -19.95 10.40
CA GLU A 86 15.88 -20.28 11.10
C GLU A 86 15.59 -21.02 12.42
N ASN A 87 16.63 -21.65 12.99
CA ASN A 87 16.50 -22.39 14.24
C ASN A 87 16.14 -21.50 15.45
N ASN A 88 16.51 -20.22 15.41
CA ASN A 88 16.26 -19.26 16.47
C ASN A 88 15.29 -18.20 15.97
N ILE A 89 14.06 -18.22 16.48
CA ILE A 89 13.02 -17.24 16.14
C ILE A 89 12.70 -16.36 17.33
N SER A 90 12.40 -15.09 17.05
CA SER A 90 11.88 -14.13 18.03
C SER A 90 10.42 -13.84 17.74
N ILE A 91 9.61 -13.72 18.78
CA ILE A 91 8.20 -13.32 18.71
C ILE A 91 8.07 -12.02 19.47
N ASP A 92 7.55 -10.99 18.81
CA ASP A 92 7.33 -9.67 19.39
C ASP A 92 6.10 -9.01 18.75
N GLU A 93 5.58 -7.97 19.38
CA GLU A 93 4.44 -7.20 18.91
C GLU A 93 4.90 -5.92 18.20
N GLN A 94 4.24 -5.58 17.09
CA GLN A 94 4.47 -4.31 16.39
C GLN A 94 3.19 -3.49 16.35
N MET A 95 3.23 -2.29 16.93
CA MET A 95 2.14 -1.33 16.83
C MET A 95 2.26 -0.52 15.53
N ILE A 96 1.19 -0.45 14.75
CA ILE A 96 1.09 0.39 13.55
C ILE A 96 0.21 1.60 13.91
N PRO A 97 0.77 2.81 14.01
CA PRO A 97 0.07 4.03 14.41
C PRO A 97 -0.83 4.62 13.31
#